data_AF-A0A519S4H5-F1
#
_entry.id   AF-A0A519S4H5-F1
#
_cell.length_a   1.000
_cell.length_b   1.000
_cell.length_c   1.000
_cell.angle_alpha   90.00
_cell.angle_beta   90.00
_cell.angle_gamma   90.00
#
_symmetry.space_group_name_H-M   'P 1'
#
loop_
_entity.id
_entity.type
_entity.pdbx_description
1 polymer ?
#
loop_
_entity_poly.entity_id
_entity_poly.type
_entity_poly.pdbx_seq_one_letter_code
_entity_poly.pdbx_strand_id
1 'polypeptide(L)' 'MKFKNLYNLKINKALIILIFLGLSTALCFAQNPINISIAKFKDNKTAAISYTFDDGLKEHYTLVTPWLKKLGLKATFV' A
#
# COMPACT_ATOMS: atom_id res chain seq x y z
N MET A 1 57.76 1.95 -15.36
CA MET A 1 56.38 1.51 -15.06
C MET A 1 56.10 1.76 -13.58
N LYS A 2 55.48 2.91 -13.24
CA LYS A 2 55.24 3.35 -11.85
C LYS A 2 53.82 2.92 -11.38
N PHE A 3 53.70 1.71 -10.85
CA PHE A 3 52.47 1.23 -10.19
C PHE A 3 52.65 1.13 -8.66
N LYS A 4 53.14 2.20 -8.02
CA LYS A 4 53.21 2.27 -6.56
C LYS A 4 52.89 3.68 -6.10
N ASN A 5 51.60 4.04 -6.11
CA ASN A 5 51.14 5.20 -5.35
C ASN A 5 49.62 5.26 -5.11
N LEU A 6 48.97 4.10 -4.97
CA LEU A 6 47.51 4.05 -4.70
C LEU A 6 47.13 3.65 -3.26
N TYR A 7 48.10 3.35 -2.38
CA TYR A 7 47.82 2.79 -1.05
C TYR A 7 48.23 3.66 0.16
N ASN A 8 48.84 4.83 -0.04
CA ASN A 8 49.33 5.69 1.05
C ASN A 8 48.44 6.90 1.32
N LEU A 9 47.12 6.70 1.34
CA LEU A 9 46.19 7.78 1.71
C LEU A 9 46.04 7.81 3.24
N LYS A 10 46.71 8.75 3.91
CA LYS A 10 46.44 9.08 5.33
C LYS A 10 45.10 9.80 5.42
N ILE A 11 44.02 9.03 5.48
CA ILE A 11 42.66 9.57 5.57
C ILE A 11 42.47 10.17 6.97
N ASN A 12 42.08 11.44 7.03
CA ASN A 12 41.78 12.14 8.28
C ASN A 12 40.52 11.54 8.92
N LYS A 13 40.56 11.23 10.22
CA LYS A 13 39.40 10.70 10.97
C LYS A 13 38.18 11.62 10.85
N ALA A 14 38.37 12.94 10.85
CA ALA A 14 37.29 13.91 10.64
C ALA A 14 36.63 13.77 9.26
N LEU A 15 37.42 13.45 8.23
CA LEU A 15 36.93 13.21 6.87
C LEU A 15 36.09 11.94 6.78
N ILE A 16 36.47 10.87 7.49
CA ILE A 16 35.68 9.63 7.57
C ILE A 16 34.33 9.91 8.25
N ILE A 17 34.32 10.67 9.34
CA ILE A 17 33.09 11.06 10.05
C ILE A 17 32.18 11.89 9.14
N LEU A 18 32.72 12.84 8.39
CA LEU A 18 31.97 13.65 7.42
C LEU A 18 31.38 12.80 6.29
N ILE A 19 32.13 11.84 5.75
CA ILE A 19 31.64 10.91 4.72
C ILE A 19 30.51 10.04 5.29
N PHE A 20 30.67 9.53 6.51
CA PHE A 20 29.66 8.70 7.16
C PHE A 20 28.37 9.49 7.46
N LEU A 21 28.51 10.76 7.89
CA LEU A 21 27.39 11.66 8.14
C LEU A 21 26.67 12.08 6.83
N GLY A 22 27.43 12.31 5.76
CA GLY A 22 26.87 12.58 4.43
C GLY A 22 26.14 11.37 3.85
N LEU A 23 26.69 10.16 4.06
CA LEU A 23 26.08 8.92 3.58
C LEU A 23 24.80 8.58 4.37
N SER A 24 24.78 8.78 5.69
CA SER A 24 23.60 8.50 6.51
C SER A 24 22.44 9.45 6.20
N THR A 25 22.72 10.72 5.95
CA THR A 25 21.70 11.71 5.56
C THR A 25 21.12 11.39 4.18
N ALA A 26 21.95 11.05 3.19
CA ALA A 26 21.49 10.64 1.86
C ALA A 26 20.55 9.42 1.91
N LEU A 27 20.86 8.42 2.76
CA LEU A 27 20.01 7.24 2.96
C LEU A 27 18.68 7.57 3.65
N CYS A 28 18.66 8.57 4.53
CA CYS A 28 17.45 9.01 5.22
C CYS A 28 16.47 9.72 4.26
N PHE A 29 16.97 10.51 3.31
CA PHE A 29 16.16 11.22 2.32
C PHE A 29 15.74 10.37 1.12
N ALA A 30 16.31 9.17 0.94
CA ALA A 30 15.96 8.24 -0.13
C ALA A 30 14.63 7.49 0.12
N GLN A 31 13.86 7.85 1.14
CA GLN A 31 12.56 7.24 1.41
C GLN A 31 11.52 7.74 0.41
N ASN A 32 10.99 6.82 -0.40
CA ASN A 32 9.82 7.11 -1.21
C ASN A 32 8.63 7.44 -0.30
N PRO A 33 7.86 8.51 -0.58
CA PRO A 33 6.66 8.80 0.18
C PRO A 33 5.69 7.62 0.04
N ILE A 34 5.15 7.17 1.18
CA ILE A 34 4.08 6.17 1.17
C ILE A 34 2.85 6.85 0.58
N ASN A 35 2.42 6.40 -0.60
CA ASN A 35 1.21 6.91 -1.23
C ASN A 35 -0.01 6.25 -0.60
N ILE A 36 -0.65 6.95 0.34
CA ILE A 36 -1.89 6.52 0.99
C ILE A 36 -3.05 7.27 0.33
N SER A 37 -4.06 6.55 -0.12
CA SER A 37 -5.28 7.14 -0.68
C SER A 37 -6.51 6.31 -0.33
N ILE A 38 -7.67 6.96 -0.31
CA ILE A 38 -8.96 6.28 -0.18
C ILE A 38 -9.34 5.75 -1.56
N ALA A 39 -9.63 4.44 -1.64
CA ALA A 39 -10.10 3.82 -2.87
C ALA A 39 -11.40 4.49 -3.34
N LYS A 40 -11.47 4.84 -4.62
CA LYS A 40 -12.70 5.35 -5.22
C LYS A 40 -13.70 4.21 -5.37
N PHE A 41 -14.99 4.51 -5.16
CA PHE A 41 -16.04 3.57 -5.53
C PHE A 41 -16.00 3.31 -7.04
N LYS A 42 -16.49 2.13 -7.43
CA LYS A 42 -16.58 1.72 -8.83
C LYS A 42 -17.23 2.82 -9.67
N ASP A 43 -16.70 3.06 -10.87
CA ASP A 43 -17.20 4.06 -11.82
C ASP A 43 -17.29 5.49 -11.23
N ASN A 44 -16.42 5.82 -10.27
CA ASN A 44 -16.36 7.11 -9.58
C ASN A 44 -17.71 7.54 -8.96
N LYS A 45 -18.52 6.57 -8.53
CA LYS A 45 -19.78 6.83 -7.82
C LYS A 45 -19.52 7.46 -6.45
N THR A 46 -20.51 8.19 -5.95
CA THR A 46 -20.44 8.83 -4.63
C THR A 46 -20.56 7.82 -3.48
N ALA A 47 -21.19 6.67 -3.72
CA ALA A 47 -21.41 5.63 -2.72
C ALA A 47 -21.52 4.24 -3.36
N ALA A 48 -21.37 3.21 -2.53
CA ALA A 48 -21.71 1.83 -2.82
C ALA A 48 -22.72 1.32 -1.77
N ILE A 49 -23.62 0.43 -2.19
CA ILE A 49 -24.59 -0.23 -1.30
C ILE A 49 -24.32 -1.73 -1.40
N SER A 50 -24.22 -2.39 -0.24
CA SER A 50 -24.05 -3.84 -0.14
C SER A 50 -25.20 -4.42 0.67
N TYR A 51 -25.88 -5.42 0.11
CA TYR A 51 -26.89 -6.20 0.81
C TYR A 51 -26.24 -7.53 1.23
N THR A 52 -26.17 -7.77 2.53
CA THR A 52 -25.60 -8.99 3.12
C THR A 52 -26.62 -9.63 4.04
N PHE A 53 -26.78 -10.94 3.93
CA PHE A 53 -27.67 -11.75 4.75
C PHE A 53 -26.86 -12.86 5.40
N ASP A 54 -26.76 -12.83 6.71
CA ASP A 54 -25.98 -13.77 7.51
C ASP A 54 -26.87 -14.91 8.04
N ASP A 55 -26.28 -15.86 8.77
CA ASP A 55 -26.92 -17.00 9.44
C ASP A 55 -27.60 -18.03 8.52
N GLY A 56 -27.59 -17.84 7.20
CA GLY A 56 -28.17 -18.78 6.24
C GLY A 56 -29.64 -19.12 6.49
N LEU A 57 -30.43 -18.22 7.11
CA LEU A 57 -31.83 -18.49 7.44
C LEU A 57 -32.65 -18.85 6.20
N LYS A 58 -33.60 -19.77 6.36
CA LYS A 58 -34.44 -20.28 5.27
C LYS A 58 -35.14 -19.13 4.52
N GLU A 59 -35.58 -18.12 5.25
CA GLU A 59 -36.29 -16.94 4.77
C GLU A 59 -35.42 -16.07 3.85
N HIS A 60 -34.10 -16.05 4.04
CA HIS A 60 -33.17 -15.33 3.15
C HIS A 60 -33.20 -15.95 1.74
N TYR A 61 -33.31 -17.26 1.66
CA TYR A 61 -33.38 -17.97 0.38
C TYR A 61 -34.80 -18.03 -0.20
N THR A 62 -35.82 -18.21 0.64
CA THR A 62 -37.19 -18.42 0.17
C THR A 62 -37.99 -17.13 -0.03
N LEU A 63 -37.69 -16.08 0.72
CA LEU A 63 -38.41 -14.80 0.64
C LEU A 63 -37.55 -13.70 0.03
N VAL A 64 -36.36 -13.46 0.58
CA VAL A 64 -35.53 -12.30 0.19
C VAL A 64 -34.95 -12.46 -1.22
N THR A 65 -34.37 -13.61 -1.53
CA THR A 65 -33.71 -13.86 -2.83
C THR A 65 -34.64 -13.63 -4.03
N PRO A 66 -35.91 -14.12 -4.04
CA PRO A 66 -36.86 -13.80 -5.10
C PRO A 66 -37.12 -12.29 -5.28
N TRP A 67 -37.22 -11.53 -4.19
CA TRP A 67 -37.45 -10.09 -4.25
C TRP A 67 -36.25 -9.34 -4.82
N LEU A 68 -35.03 -9.67 -4.39
CA LEU A 68 -33.81 -9.08 -4.94
C LEU A 68 -33.69 -9.34 -6.44
N LYS A 69 -33.98 -10.57 -6.89
CA LYS A 69 -33.99 -10.91 -8.32
C LYS A 69 -35.03 -10.10 -9.10
N LYS A 70 -36.24 -9.95 -8.56
CA LYS A 70 -37.31 -9.15 -9.18
C LYS A 70 -36.91 -7.67 -9.30
N LEU A 71 -36.15 -7.13 -8.35
CA LEU A 71 -35.65 -5.76 -8.35
C LEU A 71 -34.32 -5.60 -9.13
N GLY A 72 -33.74 -6.69 -9.65
CA GLY A 72 -32.44 -6.65 -10.32
C GLY A 72 -31.27 -6.34 -9.39
N LEU A 73 -31.43 -6.54 -8.08
CA LEU A 73 -30.42 -6.28 -7.07
C LEU A 73 -29.56 -7.51 -6.81
N LYS A 74 -28.26 -7.28 -6.57
CA LYS A 74 -27.31 -8.31 -6.14
C LYS A 74 -27.11 -8.24 -4.63
N ALA A 75 -26.92 -9.40 -4.01
CA ALA A 75 -26.63 -9.53 -2.59
C ALA A 75 -25.65 -10.70 -2.36
N THR A 76 -25.06 -10.73 -1.17
CA THR A 76 -24.22 -11.83 -0.68
C THR A 76 -24.94 -12.53 0.46
N PHE A 77 -24.90 -13.86 0.46
CA PHE A 77 -25.46 -14.72 1.50
C PHE A 77 -24.31 -15.51 2.12
N VAL A 78 -24.18 -15.44 3.44
CA VAL A 78 -23.06 -16.05 4.20
C VAL A 78 -23.61 -17.05 5.20
#